data_AF-A0A7R8WZS3-F1
#
_entry.id   AF-A0A7R8WZS3-F1
#
_cell.length_a   1.000
_cell.length_b   1.000
_cell.length_c   1.000
_cell.angle_alpha   90.00
_cell.angle_beta   90.00
_cell.angle_gamma   90.00
#
_symmetry.space_group_name_H-M   'P 1'
#
loop_
_entity.id
_entity.type
_entity.pdbx_description
1 polymer ?
#
loop_
_entity_poly.entity_id
_entity_poly.type
_entity_poly.pdbx_seq_one_letter_code
_entity_poly.pdbx_strand_id
1 'polypeptide(L)'
;MNLNKLTNWTAPGDWRKITTIDAHTEGEPLRIFTSGLPELIGNTILEKRRYFKENYDYLRTTMIDAEIEISELGTVKFDIAYGGAFYAYVNADDLNISMKAENFNELIHKGMLIKKEVMKNFEIKHPFEDDLSFLYGTIFYGKAHNNFSDSRNVCIFAEGEVDRSPTGTGVSGRIAMEFAN
;
A
#
# COMPACT_ATOMS: atom_id res chain seq x y z
N MET A 1 31.64 -0.19 -1.06
CA MET A 1 30.81 0.22 -2.21
C MET A 1 30.84 1.74 -2.29
N ASN A 2 31.10 2.33 -3.45
CA ASN A 2 31.22 3.80 -3.57
C ASN A 2 29.82 4.41 -3.78
N LEU A 3 29.20 4.88 -2.68
CA LEU A 3 27.84 5.43 -2.66
C LEU A 3 27.68 6.67 -3.56
N ASN A 4 28.76 7.42 -3.84
CA ASN A 4 28.74 8.56 -4.76
C ASN A 4 28.48 8.17 -6.23
N LYS A 5 28.54 6.88 -6.56
CA LYS A 5 28.14 6.38 -7.87
C LYS A 5 26.62 6.24 -8.03
N LEU A 6 25.87 6.11 -6.92
CA LEU A 6 24.41 5.97 -6.95
C LEU A 6 23.72 7.32 -7.14
N THR A 7 24.28 8.40 -6.55
CA THR A 7 23.77 9.76 -6.73
C THR A 7 23.92 10.30 -8.15
N ASN A 8 24.88 9.77 -8.92
CA ASN A 8 25.11 10.11 -10.32
C ASN A 8 24.66 9.00 -11.29
N TRP A 9 23.92 8.01 -10.80
CA TRP A 9 23.43 6.93 -11.65
C TRP A 9 22.28 7.44 -12.52
N THR A 10 22.38 7.17 -13.81
CA THR A 10 21.33 7.47 -14.79
C THR A 10 20.70 6.18 -15.28
N ALA A 11 19.38 6.11 -15.21
CA ALA A 11 18.62 5.00 -15.78
C ALA A 11 18.88 4.89 -17.30
N PRO A 12 18.81 3.67 -17.87
CA PRO A 12 18.84 3.45 -19.32
C PRO A 12 17.78 4.30 -20.04
N GLY A 13 18.08 4.76 -21.26
CA GLY A 13 17.24 5.73 -21.97
C GLY A 13 15.89 5.19 -22.45
N ASP A 14 15.74 3.87 -22.51
CA ASP A 14 14.50 3.16 -22.86
C ASP A 14 13.57 2.97 -21.65
N TRP A 15 14.01 3.29 -20.44
CA TRP A 15 13.19 3.18 -19.25
C TRP A 15 12.20 4.33 -19.16
N ARG A 16 10.96 4.01 -18.81
CA ARG A 16 9.97 5.03 -18.48
C ARG A 16 10.35 5.69 -17.15
N LYS A 17 10.49 7.01 -17.17
CA LYS A 17 10.79 7.81 -15.99
C LYS A 17 9.55 8.59 -15.57
N ILE A 18 9.04 8.33 -14.38
CA ILE A 18 7.95 9.09 -13.75
C ILE A 18 8.54 9.90 -12.61
N THR A 19 8.21 11.19 -12.55
CA THR A 19 8.63 12.07 -11.45
C THR A 19 7.42 12.46 -10.64
N THR A 20 7.53 12.39 -9.32
CA THR A 20 6.46 12.77 -8.40
C THR A 20 6.97 13.74 -7.34
N ILE A 21 6.03 14.50 -6.77
CA ILE A 21 6.19 15.18 -5.49
C ILE A 21 5.26 14.46 -4.52
N ASP A 22 5.84 13.90 -3.47
CA ASP A 22 5.08 13.30 -2.38
C ASP A 22 4.90 14.36 -1.29
N ALA A 23 3.66 14.51 -0.83
CA ALA A 23 3.25 15.43 0.22
C ALA A 23 2.33 14.71 1.20
N HIS A 24 2.09 15.31 2.36
CA HIS A 24 1.01 14.86 3.23
C HIS A 24 0.25 16.05 3.83
N THR A 25 -1.03 15.85 4.12
CA THR A 25 -1.84 16.78 4.92
C THR A 25 -2.36 16.03 6.12
N GLU A 26 -1.89 16.36 7.33
CA GLU A 26 -2.25 15.67 8.58
C GLU A 26 -2.01 14.15 8.60
N GLY A 27 -1.12 13.66 7.72
CA GLY A 27 -0.80 12.24 7.61
C GLY A 27 -1.44 11.56 6.41
N GLU A 28 -2.34 12.26 5.70
CA GLU A 28 -2.90 11.84 4.43
C GLU A 28 -1.87 12.01 3.30
N PRO A 29 -1.34 10.92 2.70
CA PRO A 29 -0.36 11.00 1.65
C PRO A 29 -1.00 11.46 0.34
N LEU A 30 -0.34 12.39 -0.35
CA LEU A 30 -0.68 12.86 -1.69
C LEU A 30 0.55 12.71 -2.57
N ARG A 31 0.41 11.95 -3.66
CA ARG A 31 1.44 11.83 -4.69
C ARG A 31 1.03 12.64 -5.92
N ILE A 32 1.76 13.71 -6.19
CA ILE A 32 1.54 14.61 -7.32
C ILE A 32 2.49 14.22 -8.44
N PHE A 33 1.96 13.75 -9.56
CA PHE A 33 2.77 13.47 -10.75
C PHE A 33 3.21 14.78 -11.41
N THR A 34 4.52 14.95 -11.59
CA THR A 34 5.10 16.16 -12.21
C THR A 34 5.63 15.89 -13.62
N SER A 35 5.98 14.65 -13.95
CA SER A 35 6.34 14.25 -15.32
C SER A 35 6.27 12.73 -15.53
N GLY A 36 6.32 12.30 -16.80
CA GLY A 36 6.40 10.89 -17.18
C GLY A 36 5.08 10.17 -17.40
N LEU A 37 3.96 10.86 -17.19
CA LEU A 37 2.64 10.37 -17.59
C LEU A 37 2.38 10.65 -19.08
N PRO A 38 1.61 9.79 -19.76
CA PRO A 38 1.13 10.04 -21.11
C PRO A 38 0.19 11.24 -21.14
N GLU A 39 0.01 11.83 -22.32
CA GLU A 39 -0.94 12.90 -22.53
C GLU A 39 -2.38 12.41 -22.28
N LEU A 40 -3.18 13.20 -21.56
CA LEU A 40 -4.57 12.88 -21.25
C LEU A 40 -5.52 13.44 -22.32
N ILE A 41 -6.14 12.55 -23.09
CA ILE A 41 -7.10 12.90 -24.13
C ILE A 41 -8.50 13.09 -23.52
N GLY A 42 -9.15 14.22 -23.86
CA GLY A 42 -10.51 14.54 -23.43
C GLY A 42 -10.74 16.05 -23.28
N ASN A 43 -11.95 16.51 -23.56
CA ASN A 43 -12.36 17.91 -23.42
C ASN A 43 -12.82 18.25 -22.00
N THR A 44 -13.19 17.24 -21.21
CA THR A 44 -13.57 17.40 -19.79
C THR A 44 -12.65 16.58 -18.88
N ILE A 45 -12.60 16.94 -17.59
CA ILE A 45 -11.85 16.17 -16.58
C ILE A 45 -12.36 14.73 -16.47
N LEU A 46 -13.68 14.53 -16.62
CA LEU A 46 -14.28 13.19 -16.58
C LEU A 46 -13.87 12.34 -17.80
N GLU A 47 -13.79 12.94 -18.99
CA GLU A 47 -13.26 12.27 -20.18
C GLU A 47 -11.80 11.90 -20.01
N LYS A 48 -10.97 12.83 -19.51
CA LYS A 48 -9.55 12.56 -19.22
C LYS A 48 -9.36 11.44 -18.18
N ARG A 49 -10.18 11.41 -17.14
CA ARG A 49 -10.18 10.33 -16.13
C ARG A 49 -10.52 8.98 -16.75
N ARG A 50 -11.59 8.90 -17.56
CA ARG A 50 -11.99 7.65 -18.25
C ARG A 50 -10.89 7.19 -19.20
N TYR A 51 -10.36 8.10 -20.01
CA TYR A 51 -9.27 7.82 -20.92
C TYR A 51 -8.04 7.25 -20.19
N PHE A 52 -7.63 7.85 -19.07
CA PHE A 52 -6.52 7.34 -18.27
C PHE A 52 -6.78 5.94 -17.72
N LYS A 53 -7.98 5.72 -17.16
CA LYS A 53 -8.39 4.41 -16.63
C LYS A 53 -8.48 3.32 -17.72
N GLU A 54 -8.87 3.66 -18.94
CA GLU A 54 -8.99 2.68 -20.02
C GLU A 54 -7.64 2.32 -20.66
N ASN A 55 -6.69 3.26 -20.70
CA ASN A 55 -5.47 3.12 -21.50
C ASN A 55 -4.20 2.96 -20.66
N TYR A 56 -4.22 3.45 -19.42
CA TYR A 56 -3.03 3.63 -18.59
C TYR A 56 -3.24 3.26 -17.13
N ASP A 57 -4.28 2.49 -16.79
CA ASP A 57 -4.53 2.05 -15.41
C ASP A 57 -3.34 1.28 -14.84
N TYR A 58 -2.58 0.59 -15.70
CA TYR A 58 -1.35 -0.08 -15.28
C TYR A 58 -0.32 0.87 -14.65
N LEU A 59 -0.32 2.17 -14.97
CA LEU A 59 0.54 3.17 -14.32
C LEU A 59 0.02 3.56 -12.93
N ARG A 60 -1.29 3.44 -12.69
CA ARG A 60 -1.90 3.58 -11.37
C ARG A 60 -1.63 2.34 -10.53
N THR A 61 -1.81 1.14 -11.10
CA THR A 61 -1.70 -0.14 -10.38
C THR A 61 -0.27 -0.66 -10.22
N THR A 62 0.66 -0.33 -11.11
CA THR A 62 2.09 -0.57 -10.80
C THR A 62 2.59 0.24 -9.59
N MET A 63 1.74 1.10 -9.03
CA MET A 63 2.00 1.86 -7.82
C MET A 63 1.08 1.44 -6.63
N ILE A 64 0.11 0.53 -6.84
CA ILE A 64 -0.89 -0.02 -5.90
C ILE A 64 -1.38 -1.37 -6.49
N ASP A 65 -1.07 -2.52 -5.87
CA ASP A 65 -1.43 -3.92 -6.23
C ASP A 65 -0.19 -4.86 -6.35
N ALA A 66 0.38 -5.26 -5.22
CA ALA A 66 1.42 -6.30 -5.17
C ALA A 66 0.82 -7.68 -4.82
N GLU A 67 1.46 -8.75 -5.29
CA GLU A 67 1.07 -10.11 -4.92
C GLU A 67 2.29 -10.95 -4.52
N ILE A 68 2.05 -11.91 -3.63
CA ILE A 68 3.08 -12.85 -3.16
C ILE A 68 2.47 -14.21 -2.85
N GLU A 69 3.17 -15.27 -3.26
CA GLU A 69 2.84 -16.65 -2.88
C GLU A 69 3.39 -16.96 -1.48
N ILE A 70 2.49 -17.31 -0.56
CA ILE A 70 2.83 -17.70 0.80
C ILE A 70 2.34 -19.13 1.03
N SER A 71 3.23 -20.04 1.41
CA SER A 71 2.94 -21.48 1.51
C SER A 71 1.70 -21.85 2.34
N GLU A 72 1.33 -21.03 3.33
CA GLU A 72 0.18 -21.27 4.22
C GLU A 72 -1.09 -20.50 3.79
N LEU A 73 -0.98 -19.50 2.91
CA LEU A 73 -2.07 -18.58 2.55
C LEU A 73 -2.40 -18.61 1.05
N GLY A 74 -1.57 -19.23 0.22
CA GLY A 74 -1.62 -19.12 -1.24
C GLY A 74 -1.20 -17.74 -1.73
N THR A 75 -1.80 -17.30 -2.84
CA THR A 75 -1.59 -15.95 -3.39
C THR A 75 -2.20 -14.89 -2.48
N VAL A 76 -1.36 -14.07 -1.87
CA VAL A 76 -1.78 -12.90 -1.08
C VAL A 76 -1.61 -11.65 -1.92
N LYS A 77 -2.72 -10.98 -2.21
CA LYS A 77 -2.74 -9.64 -2.80
C LYS A 77 -2.71 -8.59 -1.70
N PHE A 78 -1.91 -7.56 -1.88
CA PHE A 78 -1.76 -6.52 -0.89
C PHE A 78 -1.31 -5.20 -1.50
N ASP A 79 -1.61 -4.12 -0.78
CA ASP A 79 -1.11 -2.78 -1.07
C ASP A 79 -0.13 -2.32 -0.02
N ILE A 80 0.89 -1.56 -0.43
CA ILE A 80 1.76 -0.86 0.51
C ILE A 80 1.40 0.61 0.51
N ALA A 81 0.98 1.13 1.66
CA ALA A 81 0.74 2.56 1.84
C ALA A 81 1.43 3.09 3.10
N TYR A 82 1.75 4.38 3.07
CA TYR A 82 2.41 5.10 4.16
C TYR A 82 1.46 6.18 4.72
N GLY A 83 1.12 6.07 6.00
CA GLY A 83 0.29 7.05 6.73
C GLY A 83 0.97 7.51 8.02
N GLY A 84 2.30 7.65 8.02
CA GLY A 84 3.15 7.82 9.21
C GLY A 84 3.96 6.56 9.56
N ALA A 85 3.53 5.40 9.03
CA ALA A 85 4.28 4.15 8.98
C ALA A 85 3.84 3.35 7.74
N PHE A 86 4.69 2.45 7.23
CA PHE A 86 4.33 1.57 6.12
C PHE A 86 3.52 0.37 6.59
N TYR A 87 2.40 0.08 5.92
CA TYR A 87 1.61 -1.12 6.15
C TYR A 87 1.33 -1.87 4.86
N ALA A 88 1.28 -3.19 4.96
CA ALA A 88 0.70 -4.05 3.92
C ALA A 88 -0.80 -4.20 4.18
N TYR A 89 -1.65 -3.68 3.31
CA TYR A 89 -3.11 -3.77 3.39
C TYR A 89 -3.59 -4.99 2.64
N VAL A 90 -4.31 -5.86 3.33
CA VAL A 90 -4.76 -7.14 2.81
C VAL A 90 -6.26 -7.25 2.99
N ASN A 91 -6.97 -7.55 1.92
CA ASN A 91 -8.39 -7.86 2.01
C ASN A 91 -8.59 -9.21 2.71
N ALA A 92 -9.19 -9.19 3.89
CA ALA A 92 -9.43 -10.37 4.70
C ALA A 92 -10.40 -11.35 4.02
N ASP A 93 -11.36 -10.83 3.26
CA ASP A 93 -12.37 -11.65 2.57
C ASP A 93 -11.74 -12.52 1.49
N ASP A 94 -10.72 -12.02 0.78
CA ASP A 94 -10.02 -12.76 -0.29
C ASP A 94 -9.25 -13.98 0.24
N LEU A 95 -8.85 -13.93 1.52
CA LEU A 95 -8.11 -15.00 2.20
C LEU A 95 -8.98 -15.80 3.19
N ASN A 96 -10.30 -15.56 3.20
CA ASN A 96 -11.23 -16.14 4.18
C ASN A 96 -10.79 -15.93 5.64
N ILE A 97 -10.20 -14.78 5.96
CA ILE A 97 -9.74 -14.43 7.31
C ILE A 97 -10.87 -13.75 8.07
N SER A 98 -11.28 -14.31 9.20
CA SER A 98 -12.31 -13.72 10.05
C SER A 98 -11.69 -12.78 11.09
N MET A 99 -12.01 -11.49 10.99
CA MET A 99 -11.53 -10.43 11.89
C MET A 99 -12.30 -10.35 13.22
N LYS A 100 -12.64 -11.50 13.81
CA LYS A 100 -13.28 -11.61 15.14
C LYS A 100 -12.26 -11.78 16.25
N ALA A 101 -12.63 -11.38 17.45
CA ALA A 101 -11.78 -11.52 18.64
C ALA A 101 -11.41 -12.98 18.94
N GLU A 102 -12.29 -13.93 18.63
CA GLU A 102 -12.02 -15.38 18.78
C GLU A 102 -10.82 -15.85 17.95
N ASN A 103 -10.49 -15.17 16.84
CA ASN A 103 -9.42 -15.55 15.93
C ASN A 103 -8.11 -14.76 16.17
N PHE A 104 -7.97 -14.17 17.35
CA PHE A 104 -6.85 -13.29 17.70
C PHE A 104 -5.47 -13.87 17.35
N ASN A 105 -5.20 -15.12 17.74
CA ASN A 105 -3.92 -15.77 17.49
C ASN A 105 -3.68 -16.06 15.99
N GLU A 106 -4.74 -16.40 15.27
CA GLU A 106 -4.67 -16.63 13.82
C GLU A 106 -4.35 -15.34 13.07
N LEU A 107 -4.98 -14.22 13.47
CA LEU A 107 -4.71 -12.89 12.90
C LEU A 107 -3.25 -12.50 13.12
N ILE A 108 -2.70 -12.70 14.32
CA ILE A 108 -1.28 -12.44 14.61
C ILE A 108 -0.39 -13.29 13.71
N HIS A 109 -0.62 -14.61 13.67
CA HIS A 109 0.19 -15.53 12.88
C HIS A 109 0.21 -15.14 11.40
N LYS A 110 -0.96 -14.96 10.80
CA LYS A 110 -1.08 -14.61 9.38
C LYS A 110 -0.50 -13.22 9.09
N GLY A 111 -0.77 -12.23 9.94
CA GLY A 111 -0.26 -10.87 9.78
C GLY A 111 1.26 -10.80 9.84
N MET A 112 1.88 -11.55 10.76
CA MET A 112 3.34 -11.65 10.87
C MET A 112 3.96 -12.43 9.72
N LEU A 113 3.30 -13.51 9.26
CA LEU A 113 3.76 -14.28 8.11
C LEU A 113 3.79 -13.41 6.85
N ILE A 114 2.72 -12.65 6.60
CA ILE A 114 2.64 -11.68 5.49
C ILE A 114 3.73 -10.62 5.63
N LYS A 115 3.85 -9.98 6.80
CA LYS A 115 4.88 -8.96 7.05
C LYS A 115 6.27 -9.49 6.71
N LYS A 116 6.61 -10.68 7.19
CA LYS A 116 7.91 -11.33 6.96
C LYS A 116 8.16 -11.60 5.47
N GLU A 117 7.20 -12.19 4.77
CA GLU A 117 7.37 -12.49 3.35
C GLU A 117 7.40 -11.22 2.50
N VAL A 118 6.61 -10.19 2.83
CA VAL A 118 6.69 -8.89 2.14
C VAL A 118 8.05 -8.24 2.35
N MET A 119 8.55 -8.13 3.59
CA MET A 119 9.87 -7.55 3.86
C MET A 119 11.03 -8.31 3.21
N LYS A 120 10.87 -9.61 2.98
CA LYS A 120 11.88 -10.45 2.32
C LYS A 120 11.91 -10.25 0.80
N ASN A 121 10.77 -9.98 0.18
CA ASN A 121 10.62 -9.96 -1.27
C ASN A 121 10.46 -8.56 -1.86
N PHE A 122 10.15 -7.55 -1.04
CA PHE A 122 9.92 -6.17 -1.47
C PHE A 122 10.80 -5.21 -0.67
N GLU A 123 11.47 -4.31 -1.39
CA GLU A 123 12.19 -3.20 -0.77
C GLU A 123 11.19 -2.12 -0.34
N ILE A 124 11.13 -1.84 0.96
CA ILE A 124 10.30 -0.77 1.53
C ILE A 124 11.22 0.40 1.84
N LYS A 125 11.08 1.50 1.10
CA LYS A 125 11.94 2.66 1.24
C LYS A 125 11.14 3.93 1.50
N HIS A 126 11.47 4.61 2.60
CA HIS A 126 11.01 5.96 2.84
C HIS A 126 11.82 6.94 1.95
N PRO A 127 11.18 7.94 1.33
CA PRO A 127 11.85 8.82 0.37
C PRO A 127 12.97 9.68 0.96
N PHE A 128 12.94 9.94 2.28
CA PHE A 128 13.82 10.92 2.92
C PHE A 128 14.53 10.43 4.19
N GLU A 129 14.10 9.32 4.80
CA GLU A 129 14.56 8.91 6.13
C GLU A 129 14.76 7.39 6.17
N ASP A 130 16.01 6.95 6.13
CA ASP A 130 16.32 5.51 6.05
C ASP A 130 15.80 4.73 7.27
N ASP A 131 15.75 5.35 8.46
CA ASP A 131 15.22 4.74 9.69
C ASP A 131 13.72 4.41 9.61
N LEU A 132 12.98 5.03 8.68
CA LEU A 132 11.56 4.75 8.43
C LEU A 132 11.34 3.75 7.28
N SER A 133 12.42 3.24 6.67
CA SER A 133 12.39 2.35 5.50
C SER A 133 12.17 0.89 5.90
N PHE A 134 11.05 0.62 6.56
CA PHE A 134 10.66 -0.74 6.91
C PHE A 134 9.15 -0.87 6.96
N LEU A 135 8.66 -2.11 6.79
CA LEU A 135 7.24 -2.42 6.95
C LEU A 135 6.90 -2.50 8.45
N TYR A 136 6.05 -1.60 8.93
CA TYR A 136 5.67 -1.57 10.33
C TYR A 136 4.75 -2.73 10.71
N GLY A 137 3.77 -3.03 9.84
CA GLY A 137 2.80 -4.09 10.07
C GLY A 137 1.95 -4.48 8.86
N THR A 138 1.02 -5.39 9.11
CA THR A 138 0.00 -5.83 8.17
C THR A 138 -1.36 -5.37 8.68
N ILE A 139 -2.17 -4.77 7.83
CA ILE A 139 -3.55 -4.38 8.13
C ILE A 139 -4.49 -5.27 7.33
N PHE A 140 -5.24 -6.10 8.03
CA PHE A 140 -6.39 -6.76 7.44
C PHE A 140 -7.55 -5.78 7.39
N TYR A 141 -8.17 -5.63 6.22
CA TYR A 141 -9.39 -4.87 6.06
C TYR A 141 -10.50 -5.73 5.46
N GLY A 142 -11.75 -5.34 5.67
CA GLY A 142 -12.90 -6.05 5.13
C GLY A 142 -14.22 -5.45 5.56
N LYS A 143 -15.30 -6.19 5.37
CA LYS A 143 -16.66 -5.71 5.71
C LYS A 143 -16.82 -5.39 7.19
N ALA A 144 -17.56 -4.32 7.46
CA ALA A 144 -17.98 -4.00 8.81
C ALA A 144 -18.88 -5.10 9.39
N HIS A 145 -18.86 -5.24 10.73
CA HIS A 145 -19.77 -6.15 11.45
C HIS A 145 -21.11 -5.48 11.81
N ASN A 146 -21.28 -4.21 11.48
CA ASN A 146 -22.45 -3.42 11.78
C ASN A 146 -22.84 -2.59 10.54
N ASN A 147 -24.05 -2.02 10.54
CA ASN A 147 -24.60 -1.29 9.40
C ASN A 147 -24.27 0.22 9.39
N PHE A 148 -23.46 0.70 10.33
CA PHE A 148 -23.11 2.12 10.49
C PHE A 148 -21.62 2.42 10.22
N SER A 149 -20.81 1.40 9.97
CA SER A 149 -19.39 1.51 9.66
C SER A 149 -19.15 1.06 8.22
N ASP A 150 -18.25 1.75 7.51
CA ASP A 150 -17.93 1.43 6.12
C ASP A 150 -17.10 0.15 5.99
N SER A 151 -16.18 -0.07 6.92
CA SER A 151 -15.27 -1.21 6.93
C SER A 151 -14.82 -1.57 8.34
N ARG A 152 -14.03 -2.65 8.44
CA ARG A 152 -13.31 -3.04 9.66
C ARG A 152 -11.84 -3.22 9.32
N ASN A 153 -10.97 -2.78 10.25
CA ASN A 153 -9.53 -3.00 10.19
C ASN A 153 -9.06 -3.81 11.40
N VAL A 154 -8.03 -4.63 11.21
CA VAL A 154 -7.21 -5.22 12.29
C VAL A 154 -5.75 -5.09 11.90
N CYS A 155 -5.00 -4.30 12.67
CA CYS A 155 -3.57 -4.09 12.47
C CYS A 155 -2.75 -5.04 13.33
N ILE A 156 -1.83 -5.76 12.69
CA ILE A 156 -0.80 -6.59 13.30
C ILE A 156 0.54 -5.90 13.08
N PHE A 157 1.22 -5.48 14.15
CA PHE A 157 2.41 -4.65 14.06
C PHE A 157 3.50 -5.08 15.04
N ALA A 158 4.67 -4.43 14.94
CA ALA A 158 5.85 -4.76 15.75
C ALA A 158 6.16 -6.27 15.67
N GLU A 159 6.25 -6.95 16.81
CA GLU A 159 6.54 -8.38 16.96
C GLU A 159 5.27 -9.22 17.22
N GLY A 160 4.18 -8.89 16.53
CA GLY A 160 2.89 -9.58 16.66
C GLY A 160 1.91 -8.93 17.63
N GLU A 161 2.08 -7.64 17.90
CA GLU A 161 1.10 -6.85 18.62
C GLU A 161 -0.13 -6.58 17.76
N VAL A 162 -1.28 -6.42 18.41
CA VAL A 162 -2.56 -6.14 17.74
C VAL A 162 -3.05 -4.78 18.18
N ASP A 163 -3.39 -3.92 17.25
CA ASP A 163 -4.04 -2.65 17.59
C ASP A 163 -5.51 -2.92 17.96
N ARG A 164 -5.94 -2.42 19.12
CA ARG A 164 -7.32 -2.58 19.59
C ARG A 164 -8.24 -1.47 19.04
N SER A 165 -7.64 -0.43 18.48
CA SER A 165 -8.32 0.62 17.74
C SER A 165 -8.43 0.26 16.25
N PRO A 166 -9.14 1.08 15.44
CA PRO A 166 -9.11 0.96 13.98
C PRO A 166 -7.75 1.26 13.32
N THR A 167 -6.74 1.68 14.11
CA THR A 167 -5.40 2.13 13.70
C THR A 167 -5.44 3.45 12.93
N GLY A 168 -5.20 4.57 13.59
CA GLY A 168 -5.30 5.92 12.96
C GLY A 168 -4.47 6.07 11.68
N THR A 169 -3.18 5.72 11.73
CA THR A 169 -2.28 5.69 10.56
C THR A 169 -2.73 4.69 9.49
N GLY A 170 -3.40 3.61 9.92
CA GLY A 170 -4.03 2.60 9.07
C GLY A 170 -5.27 3.09 8.35
N VAL A 171 -6.10 3.91 9.01
CA VAL A 171 -7.28 4.54 8.41
C VAL A 171 -6.85 5.54 7.33
N SER A 172 -5.84 6.38 7.59
CA SER A 172 -5.28 7.30 6.60
C SER A 172 -4.78 6.57 5.35
N GLY A 173 -3.99 5.49 5.52
CA GLY A 173 -3.56 4.71 4.36
C GLY A 173 -4.73 4.02 3.64
N ARG A 174 -5.77 3.57 4.35
CA ARG A 174 -6.96 2.94 3.74
C ARG A 174 -7.80 3.94 2.94
N ILE A 175 -7.95 5.18 3.42
CA ILE A 175 -8.62 6.27 2.70
C ILE A 175 -7.85 6.60 1.41
N ALA A 176 -6.51 6.66 1.48
CA ALA A 176 -5.66 6.89 0.32
C ALA A 176 -5.88 5.80 -0.76
N MET A 177 -6.00 4.53 -0.36
CA MET A 177 -6.30 3.42 -1.28
C MET A 177 -7.69 3.53 -1.93
N GLU A 178 -8.74 3.85 -1.16
CA GLU A 178 -10.11 3.97 -1.69
C GLU A 178 -10.24 5.14 -2.67
N PHE A 179 -9.58 6.27 -2.42
CA PHE A 179 -9.60 7.40 -3.33
C PHE A 179 -8.83 7.13 -4.63
N ALA A 180 -7.85 6.23 -4.59
CA ALA A 180 -7.04 5.85 -5.74
C ALA A 180 -7.67 4.76 -6.64
N ASN A 181 -8.81 4.16 -6.28
CA ASN A 181 -9.52 3.11 -7.04
C ASN A 181 -10.71 3.66 -7.88
#